data_AF-A0A9D8P7Z2-F1
#
_entry.id   AF-A0A9D8P7Z2-F1
#
_cell.length_a   1.000
_cell.length_b   1.000
_cell.length_c   1.000
_cell.angle_alpha   90.00
_cell.angle_beta   90.00
_cell.angle_gamma   90.00
#
_symmetry.space_group_name_H-M   'P 1'
#
loop_
_entity.id
_entity.type
_entity.pdbx_description
1 polymer ?
#
loop_
_entity_poly.entity_id
_entity_poly.type
_entity_poly.pdbx_seq_one_letter_code
_entity_poly.pdbx_strand_id
1 'polypeptide(L)'
;MNDKRIQYALLAVLILVAVVFFAKRKQRTAKLKEGQATEKVVAAGGSKKGGKGPDVVPVTGPSTEAAIQRDRNLHAAGFVKAPLKIDDKGAHLSFHVQIKKTCDWGDLDLIRGELAANKGAKILLSIESVNPNDSDFTPVTKVISFDQLASGFDHTFTFPPAKQTRSLGLFLCSDLGSNSCGGKNIEDFNVAYKQYAASQSYPLGEKPPVYRPPLRTYFFQHVLLSPDSAQVQFATKMADEAYDKAEAVLVGDLGEGSGAKAIVSRVKELNQKITSLPVQASDNDLTLVLSMEDKPAVCPESIPPPGQEPPTPPEGMEGVQLPGEKYYRLQPKQPK
;
A
#
# COMPACT_ATOMS: atom_id res chain seq x y z
N MET A 1 26.92 5.90 45.59
CA MET A 1 27.85 4.87 45.07
C MET A 1 27.29 4.00 43.93
N ASN A 2 26.02 4.11 43.52
CA ASN A 2 25.44 3.26 42.46
C ASN A 2 25.60 3.78 41.02
N ASP A 3 25.96 5.05 40.83
CA ASP A 3 25.97 5.67 39.49
C ASP A 3 27.09 5.16 38.57
N LYS A 4 28.28 4.91 39.15
CA LYS A 4 29.43 4.40 38.38
C LYS A 4 29.19 3.00 37.81
N ARG A 5 28.40 2.15 38.48
CA ARG A 5 28.10 0.79 37.99
C ARG A 5 27.23 0.80 36.74
N ILE A 6 26.27 1.73 36.67
CA ILE A 6 25.40 1.89 35.50
C ILE A 6 26.19 2.42 34.31
N GLN A 7 27.09 3.38 34.54
CA GLN A 7 27.99 3.90 33.49
C GLN A 7 28.92 2.80 32.92
N TYR A 8 29.51 1.96 33.77
CA TYR A 8 30.35 0.85 33.29
C TYR A 8 29.56 -0.22 32.53
N ALA A 9 28.32 -0.51 32.95
CA ALA A 9 27.45 -1.45 32.24
C ALA A 9 27.06 -0.93 30.84
N LEU A 10 26.70 0.34 30.72
CA LEU A 10 26.40 0.98 29.44
C LEU A 10 27.62 1.00 28.51
N LEU A 11 28.80 1.32 29.04
CA LEU A 11 30.04 1.32 28.26
C LEU A 11 30.38 -0.09 27.74
N ALA A 12 30.21 -1.12 28.57
CA ALA A 12 30.45 -2.51 28.19
C ALA A 12 29.51 -2.97 27.07
N VAL A 13 28.22 -2.58 27.12
CA VAL A 13 27.24 -2.88 26.07
C VAL A 13 27.62 -2.19 24.75
N LEU A 14 28.02 -0.91 24.80
CA LEU A 14 28.43 -0.17 23.61
C LEU A 14 29.68 -0.78 22.95
N ILE A 15 30.66 -1.20 23.74
CA ILE A 15 31.86 -1.91 23.25
C ILE A 15 31.46 -3.23 22.58
N LEU A 16 30.56 -4.01 23.20
CA LEU A 16 30.11 -5.28 22.64
C LEU A 16 29.41 -5.09 21.29
N VAL A 17 28.53 -4.08 21.18
CA VAL A 17 27.83 -3.73 19.93
C VAL A 17 28.83 -3.33 18.85
N ALA A 18 29.85 -2.52 19.18
CA ALA A 18 30.89 -2.15 18.24
C ALA A 18 31.69 -3.36 17.74
N VAL A 19 32.10 -4.27 18.64
CA VAL A 19 32.84 -5.49 18.27
C VAL A 19 32.01 -6.38 17.34
N VAL A 20 30.73 -6.58 17.62
CA VAL A 20 29.83 -7.36 16.75
C VAL A 20 29.67 -6.69 15.37
N PHE A 21 29.54 -5.37 15.33
CA PHE A 21 29.43 -4.62 14.09
C PHE A 21 30.71 -4.74 13.23
N PHE A 22 31.89 -4.60 13.83
CA PHE A 22 33.17 -4.76 13.12
C PHE A 22 33.42 -6.20 12.67
N ALA A 23 33.04 -7.21 13.46
CA ALA A 23 33.14 -8.61 13.07
C ALA A 23 32.26 -8.93 11.85
N LYS A 24 31.00 -8.44 11.83
CA LYS A 24 30.09 -8.60 10.68
C LYS A 24 30.60 -7.87 9.43
N ARG A 25 31.18 -6.67 9.59
CA ARG A 25 31.76 -5.91 8.48
C ARG A 25 32.95 -6.66 7.84
N LYS A 26 33.81 -7.27 8.66
CA LYS A 26 34.97 -8.06 8.17
C LYS A 26 34.54 -9.30 7.37
N GLN A 27 33.47 -9.98 7.78
CA GLN A 27 32.93 -11.13 7.04
C GLN A 27 32.35 -10.73 5.66
N ARG A 28 31.73 -9.55 5.53
CA ARG A 28 31.24 -9.07 4.23
C ARG A 28 32.36 -8.78 3.25
N THR A 29 33.46 -8.18 3.72
CA THR A 29 34.64 -7.91 2.86
C THR A 29 35.39 -9.16 2.41
N ALA A 30 35.33 -10.26 3.17
CA ALA A 30 35.94 -11.53 2.76
C ALA A 30 35.16 -12.17 1.61
N LYS A 31 33.82 -12.19 1.67
CA LYS A 31 32.97 -12.75 0.60
C LYS A 31 33.08 -11.97 -0.72
N LEU A 32 33.31 -10.66 -0.66
CA LEU A 32 33.50 -9.84 -1.87
C LEU A 32 34.83 -10.11 -2.60
N LYS A 33 35.86 -10.59 -1.90
CA LYS A 33 37.15 -10.93 -2.52
C LYS A 33 37.19 -12.33 -3.14
N GLU A 34 36.33 -13.23 -2.67
CA GLU A 34 36.24 -14.60 -3.19
C GLU A 34 35.45 -14.67 -4.53
N GLY A 35 34.54 -13.70 -4.77
CA GLY A 35 33.77 -13.60 -6.02
C GLY A 35 34.48 -12.92 -7.20
N GLN A 36 35.68 -12.35 -7.01
CA GLN A 36 36.45 -11.67 -8.08
C GLN A 36 37.62 -12.49 -8.63
N ALA A 37 37.80 -13.74 -8.19
CA ALA A 37 38.93 -14.58 -8.60
C ALA A 37 38.65 -15.51 -9.80
N THR A 38 37.45 -15.50 -10.38
CA THR A 38 37.04 -16.45 -11.44
C THR A 38 36.71 -15.84 -12.81
N GLU A 39 37.02 -14.57 -13.06
CA GLU A 39 36.82 -13.96 -14.39
C GLU A 39 38.13 -13.41 -14.95
N LYS A 40 39.02 -14.32 -15.40
CA LYS A 40 40.25 -13.94 -16.10
C LYS A 40 40.80 -15.00 -17.05
N VAL A 41 40.04 -15.37 -18.07
CA VAL A 41 40.56 -15.90 -19.36
C VAL A 41 39.44 -15.57 -20.37
N VAL A 42 39.60 -14.72 -21.39
CA VAL A 42 40.27 -14.98 -22.66
C VAL A 42 40.51 -13.62 -23.34
N ALA A 43 41.77 -13.26 -23.61
CA ALA A 43 42.10 -12.27 -24.63
C ALA A 43 43.58 -12.37 -25.01
N ALA A 44 43.92 -13.32 -25.89
CA ALA A 44 45.07 -13.21 -26.78
C ALA A 44 44.98 -14.26 -27.89
N GLY A 45 44.94 -13.79 -29.14
CA GLY A 45 45.40 -14.60 -30.28
C GLY A 45 44.52 -14.53 -31.52
N GLY A 46 45.08 -13.98 -32.59
CA GLY A 46 44.78 -14.46 -33.94
C GLY A 46 44.08 -13.49 -34.88
N SER A 47 44.83 -12.49 -35.35
CA SER A 47 44.53 -11.82 -36.62
C SER A 47 44.65 -12.82 -37.78
N LYS A 48 43.53 -13.17 -38.41
CA LYS A 48 43.47 -13.70 -39.78
C LYS A 48 42.31 -13.04 -40.54
N LYS A 49 42.68 -12.37 -41.63
CA LYS A 49 41.80 -11.89 -42.69
C LYS A 49 40.90 -13.01 -43.20
N GLY A 50 39.61 -12.74 -43.37
CA GLY A 50 38.75 -13.50 -44.28
C GLY A 50 37.30 -13.68 -43.82
N GLY A 51 36.42 -12.77 -44.26
CA GLY A 51 35.01 -12.97 -44.57
C GLY A 51 34.15 -13.93 -43.74
N LYS A 52 33.27 -13.37 -42.93
CA LYS A 52 31.80 -13.60 -42.88
C LYS A 52 31.23 -12.62 -41.85
N GLY A 53 30.05 -12.07 -42.14
CA GLY A 53 29.42 -11.03 -41.31
C GLY A 53 29.26 -11.50 -39.85
N PRO A 54 29.15 -10.56 -38.90
CA PRO A 54 29.01 -10.91 -37.49
C PRO A 54 27.81 -11.84 -37.32
N ASP A 55 28.08 -13.08 -36.90
CA ASP A 55 27.04 -14.01 -36.46
C ASP A 55 26.31 -13.32 -35.30
N VAL A 56 25.10 -12.88 -35.59
CA VAL A 56 24.13 -12.42 -34.59
C VAL A 56 23.85 -13.63 -33.73
N VAL A 57 24.49 -13.71 -32.56
CA VAL A 57 24.13 -14.68 -31.53
C VAL A 57 22.67 -14.40 -31.18
N PRO A 58 21.72 -15.30 -31.48
CA PRO A 58 20.34 -15.07 -31.14
C PRO A 58 20.25 -15.00 -29.63
N VAL A 59 19.83 -13.85 -29.10
CA VAL A 59 19.38 -13.77 -27.71
C VAL A 59 18.13 -14.65 -27.65
N THR A 60 18.31 -15.92 -27.29
CA THR A 60 17.19 -16.83 -27.03
C THR A 60 16.48 -16.31 -25.80
N GLY A 61 15.43 -15.52 -26.01
CA GLY A 61 14.43 -15.24 -24.99
C GLY A 61 13.88 -16.55 -24.42
N PRO A 62 13.20 -16.51 -23.26
CA PRO A 62 12.53 -17.69 -22.71
C PRO A 62 11.67 -18.33 -23.81
N SER A 63 11.64 -19.67 -23.85
CA SER A 63 10.73 -20.35 -24.77
C SER A 63 9.33 -19.80 -24.56
N THR A 64 8.58 -19.62 -25.64
CA THR A 64 7.19 -19.14 -25.60
C THR A 64 6.37 -19.92 -24.56
N GLU A 65 6.65 -21.21 -24.38
CA GLU A 65 6.00 -22.05 -23.37
C GLU A 65 6.34 -21.64 -21.92
N ALA A 66 7.60 -21.31 -21.62
CA ALA A 66 7.99 -20.85 -20.28
C ALA A 66 7.35 -19.51 -19.92
N ALA A 67 7.27 -18.58 -20.90
CA ALA A 67 6.59 -17.31 -20.72
C ALA A 67 5.07 -17.49 -20.50
N ILE A 68 4.43 -18.35 -21.29
CA ILE A 68 3.01 -18.70 -21.13
C ILE A 68 2.75 -19.34 -19.77
N GLN A 69 3.61 -20.27 -19.34
CA GLN A 69 3.43 -20.93 -18.04
C GLN A 69 3.64 -19.96 -16.88
N ARG A 70 4.61 -19.05 -16.96
CA ARG A 70 4.80 -17.96 -15.99
C ARG A 70 3.55 -17.10 -15.87
N ASP A 71 2.99 -16.66 -16.99
CA ASP A 71 1.77 -15.85 -17.02
C ASP A 71 0.57 -16.59 -16.40
N ARG A 72 0.41 -17.89 -16.68
CA ARG A 72 -0.63 -18.73 -16.07
C ARG A 72 -0.46 -18.80 -14.56
N ASN A 73 0.77 -18.97 -14.07
CA ASN A 73 1.06 -19.04 -12.65
C ASN A 73 0.78 -17.70 -11.95
N LEU A 74 1.16 -16.58 -12.58
CA LEU A 74 0.86 -15.23 -12.10
C LEU A 74 -0.65 -14.99 -12.02
N HIS A 75 -1.39 -15.33 -13.07
CA HIS A 75 -2.85 -15.24 -13.07
C HIS A 75 -3.49 -16.12 -11.98
N ALA A 76 -3.01 -17.35 -11.82
CA ALA A 76 -3.47 -18.25 -10.76
C ALA A 76 -3.09 -17.78 -9.34
N ALA A 77 -2.08 -16.91 -9.24
CA ALA A 77 -1.69 -16.18 -8.04
C ALA A 77 -2.37 -14.80 -7.93
N GLY A 78 -3.48 -14.58 -8.66
CA GLY A 78 -4.27 -13.35 -8.55
C GLY A 78 -3.63 -12.09 -9.12
N PHE A 79 -2.53 -12.22 -9.88
CA PHE A 79 -1.97 -11.12 -10.64
C PHE A 79 -2.75 -10.93 -11.93
N VAL A 80 -3.07 -9.69 -12.23
CA VAL A 80 -3.59 -9.29 -13.53
C VAL A 80 -2.54 -8.42 -14.17
N LYS A 81 -2.31 -8.65 -15.47
CA LYS A 81 -1.47 -7.77 -16.26
C LYS A 81 -2.18 -6.42 -16.37
N ALA A 82 -1.63 -5.41 -15.71
CA ALA A 82 -1.92 -4.02 -16.02
C ALA A 82 -0.88 -3.63 -17.08
N PRO A 83 -1.24 -3.51 -18.38
CA PRO A 83 -0.29 -2.98 -19.33
C PRO A 83 0.18 -1.61 -18.83
N LEU A 84 1.51 -1.47 -18.69
CA LEU A 84 2.11 -0.17 -18.46
C LEU A 84 2.41 0.43 -19.83
N LYS A 85 2.24 1.75 -19.93
CA LYS A 85 2.84 2.47 -21.05
C LYS A 85 4.34 2.50 -20.82
N ILE A 86 5.12 1.98 -21.76
CA ILE A 86 6.58 2.02 -21.71
C ILE A 86 7.06 2.98 -22.78
N ASP A 87 7.84 3.99 -22.39
CA ASP A 87 8.50 4.92 -23.29
C ASP A 87 10.02 5.00 -23.00
N ASP A 88 10.71 5.99 -23.57
CA ASP A 88 12.14 6.21 -23.40
C ASP A 88 12.54 6.63 -21.96
N LYS A 89 11.58 7.12 -21.15
CA LYS A 89 11.77 7.50 -19.74
C LYS A 89 11.46 6.35 -18.78
N GLY A 90 10.72 5.35 -19.26
CA GLY A 90 10.53 4.07 -18.58
C GLY A 90 9.08 3.62 -18.56
N ALA A 91 8.69 2.95 -17.48
CA ALA A 91 7.35 2.39 -17.37
C ALA A 91 6.43 3.34 -16.59
N HIS A 92 5.22 3.55 -17.09
CA HIS A 92 4.23 4.46 -16.52
C HIS A 92 3.01 3.72 -15.98
N LEU A 93 2.71 3.97 -14.72
CA LEU A 93 1.51 3.46 -14.04
C LEU A 93 0.61 4.65 -13.68
N SER A 94 -0.55 4.75 -14.33
CA SER A 94 -1.56 5.73 -13.93
C SER A 94 -2.33 5.22 -12.72
N PHE A 95 -2.52 6.09 -11.73
CA PHE A 95 -3.28 5.83 -10.54
C PHE A 95 -4.34 6.92 -10.38
N HIS A 96 -5.58 6.49 -10.19
CA HIS A 96 -6.76 7.31 -10.08
C HIS A 96 -7.44 7.02 -8.75
N VAL A 97 -7.94 8.06 -8.12
CA VAL A 97 -8.79 7.96 -6.94
C VAL A 97 -10.16 8.52 -7.31
N GLN A 98 -11.17 7.68 -7.19
CA GLN A 98 -12.56 8.06 -7.39
C GLN A 98 -13.30 8.09 -6.05
N ILE A 99 -14.19 9.06 -5.91
CA ILE A 99 -14.96 9.24 -4.67
C ILE A 99 -16.38 8.75 -4.86
N LYS A 100 -16.77 7.75 -4.08
CA LYS A 100 -18.13 7.26 -3.97
C LYS A 100 -18.80 7.90 -2.76
N LYS A 101 -19.84 8.68 -3.02
CA LYS A 101 -20.69 9.24 -1.97
C LYS A 101 -21.58 8.16 -1.37
N THR A 102 -21.62 8.07 -0.04
CA THR A 102 -22.40 7.09 0.73
C THR A 102 -23.22 7.78 1.83
N CYS A 103 -24.15 7.04 2.43
CA CYS A 103 -24.94 7.52 3.55
C CYS A 103 -24.37 7.22 4.91
N ASP A 104 -23.39 6.32 4.94
CA ASP A 104 -22.59 6.04 6.11
C ASP A 104 -21.21 6.67 5.96
N TRP A 105 -20.51 6.79 7.08
CA TRP A 105 -19.10 7.17 7.10
C TRP A 105 -18.26 6.24 6.23
N GLY A 106 -17.39 6.85 5.44
CA GLY A 106 -16.49 6.14 4.56
C GLY A 106 -15.02 6.29 4.93
N ASP A 107 -14.18 5.83 4.03
CA ASP A 107 -12.71 5.86 4.13
C ASP A 107 -12.19 7.29 4.32
N LEU A 108 -12.77 8.24 3.60
CA LEU A 108 -12.34 9.64 3.67
C LEU A 108 -12.73 10.32 4.97
N ASP A 109 -13.85 9.96 5.59
CA ASP A 109 -14.26 10.52 6.88
C ASP A 109 -13.30 10.08 7.98
N LEU A 110 -12.88 8.81 7.93
CA LEU A 110 -11.88 8.23 8.80
C LEU A 110 -10.50 8.89 8.62
N ILE A 111 -10.05 9.10 7.38
CA ILE A 111 -8.80 9.83 7.07
C ILE A 111 -8.89 11.27 7.60
N ARG A 112 -10.02 11.96 7.37
CA ARG A 112 -10.25 13.33 7.84
C ARG A 112 -10.14 13.41 9.36
N GLY A 113 -10.79 12.51 10.08
CA GLY A 113 -10.75 12.44 11.53
C GLY A 113 -9.33 12.23 12.06
N GLU A 114 -8.55 11.37 11.40
CA GLU A 114 -7.17 11.12 11.79
C GLU A 114 -6.24 12.32 11.54
N LEU A 115 -6.35 12.98 10.38
CA LEU A 115 -5.55 14.16 10.08
C LEU A 115 -5.88 15.32 11.03
N ALA A 116 -7.14 15.46 11.43
CA ALA A 116 -7.56 16.44 12.43
C ALA A 116 -6.94 16.16 13.81
N ALA A 117 -6.83 14.88 14.19
CA ALA A 117 -6.21 14.47 15.45
C ALA A 117 -4.67 14.57 15.44
N ASN A 118 -4.05 14.36 14.28
CA ASN A 118 -2.59 14.36 14.09
C ASN A 118 -2.14 15.63 13.37
N LYS A 119 -2.01 16.74 14.09
CA LYS A 119 -1.58 18.03 13.52
C LYS A 119 -0.24 17.90 12.77
N GLY A 120 -0.25 18.32 11.50
CA GLY A 120 0.92 18.27 10.62
C GLY A 120 1.07 16.96 9.85
N ALA A 121 0.23 15.96 10.12
CA ALA A 121 0.17 14.77 9.29
C ALA A 121 -0.32 15.14 7.88
N LYS A 122 0.25 14.46 6.88
CA LYS A 122 -0.06 14.63 5.46
C LYS A 122 -0.46 13.29 4.88
N ILE A 123 -1.23 13.30 3.80
CA ILE A 123 -1.50 12.08 3.05
C ILE A 123 -0.31 11.84 2.13
N LEU A 124 0.24 10.64 2.19
CA LEU A 124 1.36 10.20 1.39
C LEU A 124 0.88 9.04 0.51
N LEU A 125 1.05 9.20 -0.80
CA LEU A 125 0.97 8.13 -1.76
C LEU A 125 2.40 7.73 -2.12
N SER A 126 2.73 6.45 -2.02
CA SER A 126 4.09 5.98 -2.26
C SER A 126 4.14 4.66 -3.00
N ILE A 127 5.21 4.48 -3.76
CA ILE A 127 5.64 3.17 -4.23
C ILE A 127 6.94 2.82 -3.54
N GLU A 128 6.95 1.68 -2.85
CA GLU A 128 8.05 1.21 -2.02
C GLU A 128 8.36 -0.25 -2.33
N SER A 129 9.59 -0.70 -2.10
CA SER A 129 9.90 -2.12 -2.18
C SER A 129 9.19 -2.89 -1.06
N VAL A 130 8.58 -4.02 -1.41
CA VAL A 130 8.06 -4.97 -0.41
C VAL A 130 9.18 -5.92 0.06
N ASN A 131 10.25 -6.05 -0.72
CA ASN A 131 11.44 -6.76 -0.30
C ASN A 131 12.25 -5.89 0.69
N PRO A 132 12.35 -6.29 1.97
CA PRO A 132 13.08 -5.51 2.97
C PRO A 132 14.60 -5.44 2.70
N ASN A 133 15.11 -6.29 1.80
CA ASN A 133 16.52 -6.33 1.43
C ASN A 133 16.83 -5.56 0.13
N ASP A 134 15.83 -4.98 -0.55
CA ASP A 134 16.05 -4.19 -1.75
C ASP A 134 16.46 -2.76 -1.38
N SER A 135 17.72 -2.59 -1.00
CA SER A 135 18.31 -1.29 -0.67
C SER A 135 18.46 -0.36 -1.87
N ASP A 136 18.37 -0.91 -3.09
CA ASP A 136 18.68 -0.18 -4.32
C ASP A 136 17.45 0.53 -4.88
N PHE A 137 16.25 0.20 -4.38
CA PHE A 137 15.03 0.90 -4.73
C PHE A 137 14.83 2.14 -3.86
N THR A 138 14.82 3.31 -4.48
CA THR A 138 14.42 4.55 -3.80
C THR A 138 12.90 4.69 -3.87
N PRO A 139 12.19 4.83 -2.73
CA PRO A 139 10.76 5.07 -2.73
C PRO A 139 10.35 6.27 -3.59
N VAL A 140 9.33 6.08 -4.42
CA VAL A 140 8.71 7.17 -5.17
C VAL A 140 7.52 7.66 -4.35
N THR A 141 7.56 8.92 -3.92
CA THR A 141 6.53 9.46 -3.00
C THR A 141 5.86 10.71 -3.57
N LYS A 142 4.59 10.85 -3.26
CA LYS A 142 3.76 12.00 -3.59
C LYS A 142 2.93 12.39 -2.38
N VAL A 143 3.15 13.60 -1.89
CA VAL A 143 2.28 14.21 -0.89
C VAL A 143 0.99 14.69 -1.57
N ILE A 144 -0.14 14.37 -0.96
CA ILE A 144 -1.48 14.72 -1.42
C ILE A 144 -2.18 15.48 -0.29
N SER A 145 -2.90 16.56 -0.61
CA SER A 145 -3.77 17.20 0.37
C SER A 145 -5.07 16.40 0.57
N PHE A 146 -5.73 16.56 1.72
CA PHE A 146 -7.03 15.93 1.92
C PHE A 146 -8.04 16.37 0.85
N ASP A 147 -8.05 17.65 0.48
CA ASP A 147 -8.99 18.19 -0.52
C ASP A 147 -8.75 17.60 -1.92
N GLN A 148 -7.49 17.38 -2.29
CA GLN A 148 -7.15 16.68 -3.54
C GLN A 148 -7.66 15.23 -3.52
N LEU A 149 -7.50 14.53 -2.39
CA LEU A 149 -8.02 13.18 -2.28
C LEU A 149 -9.56 13.17 -2.35
N ALA A 150 -10.23 14.08 -1.63
CA ALA A 150 -11.69 14.16 -1.53
C ALA A 150 -12.41 14.65 -2.80
N SER A 151 -11.69 15.29 -3.71
CA SER A 151 -12.21 15.68 -5.03
C SER A 151 -11.95 14.66 -6.13
N GLY A 152 -11.21 13.60 -5.81
CA GLY A 152 -10.64 12.68 -6.79
C GLY A 152 -9.24 13.12 -7.21
N PHE A 153 -8.35 12.15 -7.41
CA PHE A 153 -6.93 12.40 -7.59
C PHE A 153 -6.33 11.51 -8.66
N ASP A 154 -5.58 12.12 -9.58
CA ASP A 154 -4.87 11.40 -10.64
C ASP A 154 -3.36 11.62 -10.52
N HIS A 155 -2.60 10.53 -10.67
CA HIS A 155 -1.14 10.59 -10.69
C HIS A 155 -0.54 9.48 -11.53
N THR A 156 0.48 9.82 -12.32
CA THR A 156 1.26 8.83 -13.06
C THR A 156 2.61 8.64 -12.39
N PHE A 157 2.85 7.43 -11.92
CA PHE A 157 4.19 7.01 -11.49
C PHE A 157 5.03 6.68 -12.71
N THR A 158 6.29 7.10 -12.68
CA THR A 158 7.28 6.73 -13.70
C THR A 158 8.39 5.93 -13.04
N PHE A 159 8.63 4.73 -13.53
CA PHE A 159 9.70 3.85 -13.06
C PHE A 159 10.82 3.84 -14.09
N PRO A 160 12.08 3.92 -13.65
CA PRO A 160 13.18 3.61 -14.55
C PRO A 160 13.04 2.16 -15.06
N PRO A 161 13.53 1.86 -16.28
CA PRO A 161 13.54 0.51 -16.80
C PRO A 161 14.15 -0.47 -15.78
N ALA A 162 13.40 -1.52 -15.44
CA ALA A 162 13.85 -2.52 -14.49
C ALA A 162 14.86 -3.47 -15.16
N LYS A 163 16.00 -3.73 -14.51
CA LYS A 163 16.96 -4.74 -14.99
C LYS A 163 16.57 -6.17 -14.59
N GLN A 164 15.76 -6.29 -13.54
CA GLN A 164 15.30 -7.54 -12.96
C GLN A 164 13.90 -7.34 -12.38
N THR A 165 13.16 -8.43 -12.16
CA THR A 165 11.86 -8.36 -11.50
C THR A 165 12.02 -7.79 -10.09
N ARG A 166 11.17 -6.83 -9.74
CA ARG A 166 11.08 -6.21 -8.42
C ARG A 166 9.67 -6.36 -7.87
N SER A 167 9.58 -6.65 -6.57
CA SER A 167 8.32 -6.66 -5.83
C SER A 167 8.16 -5.33 -5.10
N LEU A 168 7.20 -4.54 -5.57
CA LEU A 168 6.88 -3.21 -5.09
C LEU A 168 5.47 -3.18 -4.50
N GLY A 169 5.19 -2.20 -3.66
CA GLY A 169 3.88 -1.94 -3.08
C GLY A 169 3.49 -0.51 -3.38
N LEU A 170 2.28 -0.31 -3.87
CA LEU A 170 1.62 0.99 -3.94
C LEU A 170 0.84 1.19 -2.64
N PHE A 171 1.12 2.29 -1.94
CA PHE A 171 0.57 2.59 -0.62
C PHE A 171 -0.09 3.95 -0.57
N LEU A 172 -1.15 4.09 0.23
CA LEU A 172 -1.69 5.36 0.70
C LEU A 172 -1.66 5.36 2.23
N CYS A 173 -1.05 6.36 2.86
CA CYS A 173 -0.95 6.44 4.31
C CYS A 173 -0.96 7.88 4.82
N SER A 174 -1.07 8.04 6.14
CA SER A 174 -0.77 9.31 6.81
C SER A 174 0.69 9.37 7.26
N ASP A 175 1.32 10.52 7.08
CA ASP A 175 2.73 10.70 7.39
C ASP A 175 3.07 12.01 8.09
N LEU A 176 4.01 11.93 9.05
CA LEU A 176 4.60 13.06 9.78
C LEU A 176 6.04 13.37 9.33
N GLY A 177 6.48 12.84 8.18
CA GLY A 177 7.79 13.09 7.60
C GLY A 177 8.72 11.87 7.51
N SER A 178 8.22 10.64 7.67
CA SER A 178 9.02 9.44 7.38
C SER A 178 9.17 9.19 5.88
N ASN A 179 8.28 9.76 5.05
CA ASN A 179 8.23 9.53 3.60
C ASN A 179 8.16 8.03 3.23
N SER A 180 7.55 7.21 4.08
CA SER A 180 7.38 5.78 3.85
C SER A 180 6.12 5.28 4.56
N CYS A 181 5.28 4.59 3.83
CA CYS A 181 4.08 3.90 4.31
C CYS A 181 4.35 2.44 4.68
N GLY A 182 5.30 1.77 4.02
CA GLY A 182 5.53 0.34 4.17
C GLY A 182 6.01 -0.08 5.56
N GLY A 183 6.61 0.84 6.33
CA GLY A 183 7.07 0.61 7.70
C GLY A 183 6.09 1.00 8.81
N LYS A 184 4.90 1.52 8.47
CA LYS A 184 3.94 2.02 9.47
C LYS A 184 3.19 0.88 10.16
N ASN A 185 2.60 1.21 11.32
CA ASN A 185 1.68 0.31 12.01
C ASN A 185 0.51 -0.01 11.09
N ILE A 186 0.16 -1.29 11.05
CA ILE A 186 -0.97 -1.78 10.30
C ILE A 186 -2.05 -2.15 11.31
N GLU A 187 -3.09 -1.34 11.40
CA GLU A 187 -4.28 -1.58 12.22
C GLU A 187 -5.42 -2.05 11.33
N ASP A 188 -6.24 -2.97 11.83
CA ASP A 188 -7.45 -3.43 11.13
C ASP A 188 -8.41 -2.25 10.94
N PHE A 189 -8.84 -2.05 9.70
CA PHE A 189 -9.73 -0.95 9.33
C PHE A 189 -11.03 -0.94 10.15
N ASN A 190 -11.63 -2.10 10.41
CA ASN A 190 -12.89 -2.20 11.18
C ASN A 190 -12.70 -1.79 12.63
N VAL A 191 -11.52 -2.10 13.21
CA VAL A 191 -11.19 -1.68 14.57
C VAL A 191 -11.12 -0.16 14.64
N ALA A 192 -10.40 0.45 13.71
CA ALA A 192 -10.25 1.90 13.70
C ALA A 192 -11.55 2.62 13.33
N TYR A 193 -12.37 2.07 12.43
CA TYR A 193 -13.70 2.58 12.13
C TYR A 193 -14.61 2.56 13.36
N LYS A 194 -14.66 1.45 14.11
CA LYS A 194 -15.45 1.36 15.34
C LYS A 194 -15.01 2.38 16.39
N GLN A 195 -13.71 2.58 16.55
CA GLN A 195 -13.18 3.60 17.46
C GLN A 195 -13.56 5.01 17.01
N TYR A 196 -13.42 5.32 15.72
CA TYR A 196 -13.82 6.62 15.17
C TYR A 196 -15.32 6.85 15.32
N ALA A 197 -16.15 5.87 14.96
CA ALA A 197 -17.60 5.96 15.08
C ALA A 197 -18.04 6.19 16.52
N ALA A 198 -17.45 5.45 17.47
CA ALA A 198 -17.68 5.68 18.89
C ALA A 198 -17.30 7.11 19.29
N SER A 199 -16.16 7.64 18.81
CA SER A 199 -15.69 9.02 19.06
C SER A 199 -16.68 10.12 18.67
N GLN A 200 -17.57 9.85 17.71
CA GLN A 200 -18.53 10.82 17.17
C GLN A 200 -19.91 10.75 17.82
N SER A 201 -20.27 9.61 18.45
CA SER A 201 -21.62 9.34 18.94
C SER A 201 -21.79 9.57 20.45
N TYR A 202 -21.27 10.69 20.97
CA TYR A 202 -21.35 11.01 22.41
C TYR A 202 -22.65 11.73 22.78
N PRO A 203 -23.26 11.39 23.93
CA PRO A 203 -24.42 12.12 24.46
C PRO A 203 -24.10 13.61 24.59
N LEU A 204 -25.09 14.47 24.30
CA LEU A 204 -24.98 15.90 24.57
C LEU A 204 -24.63 16.13 26.04
N GLY A 205 -23.51 16.80 26.30
CA GLY A 205 -23.04 17.13 27.65
C GLY A 205 -21.86 16.29 28.15
N GLU A 206 -21.51 15.20 27.45
CA GLU A 206 -20.31 14.42 27.76
C GLU A 206 -19.12 14.87 26.89
N LYS A 207 -17.93 14.89 27.48
CA LYS A 207 -16.70 15.12 26.70
C LYS A 207 -16.37 13.83 25.96
N PRO A 208 -16.28 13.83 24.62
CA PRO A 208 -15.79 12.67 23.90
C PRO A 208 -14.37 12.33 24.41
N PRO A 209 -14.03 11.04 24.57
CA PRO A 209 -12.67 10.65 24.85
C PRO A 209 -11.78 11.17 23.73
N VAL A 210 -10.59 11.61 24.11
CA VAL A 210 -9.60 12.13 23.16
C VAL A 210 -9.10 10.96 22.33
N TYR A 211 -9.76 10.71 21.20
CA TYR A 211 -9.31 9.72 20.23
C TYR A 211 -8.13 10.29 19.44
N ARG A 212 -6.95 9.66 19.59
CA ARG A 212 -5.74 9.95 18.80
C ARG A 212 -5.39 8.73 17.97
N PRO A 213 -6.01 8.56 16.79
CA PRO A 213 -5.67 7.46 15.90
C PRO A 213 -4.17 7.51 15.56
N PRO A 214 -3.45 6.37 15.56
CA PRO A 214 -2.07 6.32 15.11
C PRO A 214 -1.98 6.63 13.61
N LEU A 215 -0.80 7.06 13.16
CA LEU A 215 -0.51 7.09 11.71
C LEU A 215 -0.57 5.68 11.15
N ARG A 216 -1.20 5.52 9.99
CA ARG A 216 -1.44 4.20 9.41
C ARG A 216 -1.44 4.21 7.89
N THR A 217 -1.41 3.01 7.35
CA THR A 217 -1.60 2.72 5.93
C THR A 217 -3.07 2.41 5.68
N TYR A 218 -3.69 3.16 4.78
CA TYR A 218 -5.10 3.01 4.36
C TYR A 218 -5.27 2.04 3.19
N PHE A 219 -4.22 1.92 2.38
CA PHE A 219 -4.27 1.17 1.13
C PHE A 219 -2.92 0.51 0.86
N PHE A 220 -2.98 -0.71 0.34
CA PHE A 220 -1.83 -1.43 -0.18
C PHE A 220 -2.24 -2.24 -1.41
N GLN A 221 -1.40 -2.16 -2.44
CA GLN A 221 -1.52 -2.95 -3.65
C GLN A 221 -0.14 -3.46 -4.07
N HIS A 222 0.03 -4.78 -4.15
CA HIS A 222 1.29 -5.39 -4.61
C HIS A 222 1.44 -5.24 -6.13
N VAL A 223 2.62 -4.83 -6.57
CA VAL A 223 3.02 -4.56 -7.95
C VAL A 223 4.32 -5.31 -8.24
N LEU A 224 4.32 -6.17 -9.27
CA LEU A 224 5.53 -6.78 -9.81
C LEU A 224 5.99 -5.99 -11.03
N LEU A 225 7.17 -5.38 -10.93
CA LEU A 225 7.80 -4.67 -12.03
C LEU A 225 8.88 -5.57 -12.64
N SER A 226 8.67 -6.05 -13.85
CA SER A 226 9.62 -6.82 -14.66
C SER A 226 10.31 -5.91 -15.69
N PRO A 227 11.41 -6.34 -16.33
CA PRO A 227 12.07 -5.54 -17.37
C PRO A 227 11.19 -5.21 -18.58
N ASP A 228 10.23 -6.07 -18.87
CA ASP A 228 9.39 -6.05 -20.07
C ASP A 228 7.92 -5.74 -19.78
N SER A 229 7.53 -5.68 -18.51
CA SER A 229 6.13 -5.62 -18.10
C SER A 229 6.00 -5.20 -16.65
N ALA A 230 4.83 -4.69 -16.24
CA ALA A 230 4.43 -4.77 -14.84
C ALA A 230 3.10 -5.49 -14.69
N GLN A 231 2.91 -6.07 -13.52
CA GLN A 231 1.73 -6.83 -13.17
C GLN A 231 1.28 -6.39 -11.79
N VAL A 232 -0.02 -6.29 -11.57
CA VAL A 232 -0.59 -5.80 -10.33
C VAL A 232 -1.48 -6.89 -9.74
N GLN A 233 -1.38 -7.12 -8.43
CA GLN A 233 -2.07 -8.21 -7.75
C GLN A 233 -3.44 -7.81 -7.22
N PHE A 234 -4.50 -7.87 -8.03
CA PHE A 234 -5.81 -7.31 -7.64
C PHE A 234 -6.55 -8.08 -6.54
N ALA A 235 -6.09 -9.27 -6.18
CA ALA A 235 -6.74 -10.07 -5.16
C ALA A 235 -6.40 -9.54 -3.75
N THR A 236 -7.28 -8.72 -3.18
CA THR A 236 -7.18 -8.19 -1.80
C THR A 236 -7.33 -9.28 -0.73
N LYS A 237 -8.01 -10.39 -1.06
CA LYS A 237 -8.07 -11.61 -0.25
C LYS A 237 -7.78 -12.83 -1.11
N MET A 238 -6.52 -13.23 -1.08
CA MET A 238 -6.07 -14.46 -1.72
C MET A 238 -6.24 -15.64 -0.79
N ALA A 239 -6.69 -16.77 -1.36
CA ALA A 239 -6.55 -18.06 -0.71
C ALA A 239 -5.06 -18.36 -0.48
N ASP A 240 -4.75 -19.13 0.56
CA ASP A 240 -3.36 -19.52 0.89
C ASP A 240 -2.63 -20.15 -0.31
N GLU A 241 -3.32 -20.99 -1.07
CA GLU A 241 -2.79 -21.60 -2.29
C GLU A 241 -2.29 -20.58 -3.34
N ALA A 242 -2.91 -19.41 -3.38
CA ALA A 242 -2.54 -18.39 -4.34
C ALA A 242 -1.29 -17.62 -3.88
N TYR A 243 -1.03 -17.54 -2.57
CA TYR A 243 0.26 -17.07 -2.03
C TYR A 243 1.39 -18.06 -2.30
N ASP A 244 1.13 -19.37 -2.17
CA ASP A 244 2.12 -20.41 -2.49
C ASP A 244 2.53 -20.35 -3.98
N LYS A 245 1.55 -20.11 -4.87
CA LYS A 245 1.80 -19.89 -6.30
C LYS A 245 2.59 -18.61 -6.55
N ALA A 246 2.29 -17.52 -5.84
CA ALA A 246 3.06 -16.28 -5.92
C ALA A 246 4.51 -16.51 -5.49
N GLU A 247 4.75 -17.29 -4.42
CA GLU A 247 6.10 -17.64 -3.97
C GLU A 247 6.84 -18.40 -5.05
N ALA A 248 6.24 -19.44 -5.63
CA ALA A 248 6.86 -20.23 -6.68
C ALA A 248 7.28 -19.39 -7.91
N VAL A 249 6.44 -18.43 -8.33
CA VAL A 249 6.80 -17.49 -9.41
C VAL A 249 7.97 -16.61 -9.01
N LEU A 250 7.93 -16.02 -7.81
CA LEU A 250 9.00 -15.14 -7.33
C LEU A 250 10.32 -15.88 -7.15
N VAL A 251 10.31 -17.15 -6.76
CA VAL A 251 11.52 -17.98 -6.72
C VAL A 251 12.13 -18.12 -8.12
N GLY A 252 11.30 -18.36 -9.12
CA GLY A 252 11.74 -18.44 -10.51
C GLY A 252 12.34 -17.14 -11.04
N ASP A 253 11.73 -16.00 -10.69
CA ASP A 253 12.13 -14.69 -11.18
C ASP A 253 13.34 -14.09 -10.44
N LEU A 254 13.42 -14.29 -9.11
CA LEU A 254 14.45 -13.69 -8.26
C LEU A 254 15.67 -14.59 -8.08
N GLY A 255 15.56 -15.89 -8.38
CA GLY A 255 16.63 -16.88 -8.20
C GLY A 255 16.96 -17.21 -6.73
N GLU A 256 16.28 -16.59 -5.76
CA GLU A 256 16.52 -16.77 -4.33
C GLU A 256 15.24 -17.17 -3.58
N GLY A 257 15.21 -18.41 -3.10
CA GLY A 257 14.08 -18.97 -2.35
C GLY A 257 13.71 -18.20 -1.08
N SER A 258 14.70 -17.78 -0.29
CA SER A 258 14.48 -17.06 0.96
C SER A 258 13.92 -15.64 0.75
N GLY A 259 14.33 -14.96 -0.33
CA GLY A 259 13.83 -13.63 -0.70
C GLY A 259 12.36 -13.68 -1.10
N ALA A 260 11.99 -14.63 -1.95
CA ALA A 260 10.60 -14.83 -2.40
C ALA A 260 9.65 -15.09 -1.22
N LYS A 261 10.01 -15.99 -0.31
CA LYS A 261 9.21 -16.30 0.88
C LYS A 261 9.00 -15.09 1.79
N ALA A 262 10.03 -14.29 2.01
CA ALA A 262 9.94 -13.09 2.84
C ALA A 262 9.00 -12.05 2.21
N ILE A 263 9.08 -11.87 0.89
CA ILE A 263 8.18 -10.99 0.13
C ILE A 263 6.73 -11.47 0.28
N VAL A 264 6.44 -12.73 -0.05
CA VAL A 264 5.07 -13.27 0.00
C VAL A 264 4.48 -13.19 1.41
N SER A 265 5.26 -13.53 2.43
CA SER A 265 4.85 -13.38 3.83
C SER A 265 4.45 -11.94 4.16
N ARG A 266 5.26 -10.97 3.71
CA ARG A 266 4.97 -9.53 3.92
C ARG A 266 3.73 -9.08 3.16
N VAL A 267 3.56 -9.48 1.90
CA VAL A 267 2.36 -9.18 1.10
C VAL A 267 1.11 -9.75 1.78
N LYS A 268 1.18 -11.01 2.24
CA LYS A 268 0.09 -11.68 2.97
C LYS A 268 -0.28 -10.91 4.23
N GLU A 269 0.71 -10.50 5.04
CA GLU A 269 0.49 -9.70 6.24
C GLU A 269 -0.21 -8.37 5.93
N LEU A 270 0.28 -7.66 4.91
CA LEU A 270 -0.29 -6.36 4.49
C LEU A 270 -1.73 -6.50 4.01
N ASN A 271 -2.01 -7.46 3.12
CA ASN A 271 -3.36 -7.72 2.62
C ASN A 271 -4.35 -8.10 3.74
N GLN A 272 -3.92 -8.96 4.68
CA GLN A 272 -4.76 -9.42 5.78
C GLN A 272 -5.10 -8.30 6.77
N LYS A 273 -4.13 -7.44 7.10
CA LYS A 273 -4.31 -6.42 8.14
C LYS A 273 -4.89 -5.10 7.62
N ILE A 274 -4.51 -4.65 6.42
CA ILE A 274 -5.03 -3.40 5.84
C ILE A 274 -6.48 -3.60 5.39
N THR A 275 -6.85 -4.83 4.99
CA THR A 275 -8.12 -5.10 4.29
C THR A 275 -8.30 -4.10 3.15
N SER A 276 -7.29 -4.06 2.27
CA SER A 276 -7.15 -3.05 1.23
C SER A 276 -8.45 -2.80 0.47
N LEU A 277 -8.73 -1.52 0.28
CA LEU A 277 -9.87 -1.03 -0.48
C LEU A 277 -9.86 -1.60 -1.91
N PRO A 278 -11.04 -1.85 -2.49
CA PRO A 278 -11.13 -2.44 -3.81
C PRO A 278 -10.49 -1.52 -4.85
N VAL A 279 -9.63 -2.10 -5.68
CA VAL A 279 -9.00 -1.44 -6.84
C VAL A 279 -9.58 -2.03 -8.11
N GLN A 280 -9.86 -1.19 -9.07
CA GLN A 280 -10.22 -1.59 -10.43
C GLN A 280 -9.03 -1.39 -11.35
N ALA A 281 -8.77 -2.35 -12.22
CA ALA A 281 -7.84 -2.22 -13.34
C ALA A 281 -8.64 -1.95 -14.62
N SER A 282 -8.25 -0.94 -15.38
CA SER A 282 -8.73 -0.77 -16.76
C SER A 282 -7.60 -0.31 -17.63
N ASP A 283 -7.35 -0.99 -18.74
CA ASP A 283 -6.27 -0.70 -19.68
C ASP A 283 -4.93 -0.45 -18.96
N ASN A 284 -4.53 0.80 -18.72
CA ASN A 284 -3.24 1.13 -18.07
C ASN A 284 -3.40 1.84 -16.70
N ASP A 285 -4.60 1.79 -16.14
CA ASP A 285 -5.03 2.64 -15.06
C ASP A 285 -5.45 1.80 -13.85
N LEU A 286 -4.94 2.17 -12.69
CA LEU A 286 -5.40 1.65 -11.39
C LEU A 286 -6.36 2.65 -10.78
N THR A 287 -7.59 2.24 -10.51
CA THR A 287 -8.59 3.10 -9.87
C THR A 287 -8.90 2.60 -8.46
N LEU A 288 -8.55 3.40 -7.46
CA LEU A 288 -8.97 3.23 -6.08
C LEU A 288 -10.28 3.97 -5.85
N VAL A 289 -11.31 3.27 -5.37
CA VAL A 289 -12.58 3.90 -5.01
C VAL A 289 -12.62 4.11 -3.51
N LEU A 290 -12.67 5.36 -3.07
CA LEU A 290 -12.83 5.75 -1.67
C LEU A 290 -14.27 6.18 -1.40
N SER A 291 -14.80 5.79 -0.25
CA SER A 291 -16.12 6.21 0.20
C SER A 291 -16.07 7.47 1.07
N MET A 292 -17.11 8.31 0.99
CA MET A 292 -17.29 9.48 1.85
C MET A 292 -18.77 9.73 2.12
N GLU A 293 -19.11 10.09 3.36
CA GLU A 293 -20.45 10.47 3.75
C GLU A 293 -20.93 11.75 3.04
N ASP A 294 -22.15 11.71 2.49
CA ASP A 294 -22.80 12.85 1.81
C ASP A 294 -24.03 13.35 2.59
N LYS A 295 -23.79 13.94 3.77
CA LYS A 295 -24.77 14.68 4.57
C LYS A 295 -25.07 16.04 3.89
N PRO A 296 -25.88 16.16 2.82
CA PRO A 296 -27.33 15.93 2.89
C PRO A 296 -28.01 15.54 1.55
N ALA A 297 -27.29 15.16 0.49
CA ALA A 297 -27.84 15.22 -0.86
C ALA A 297 -28.50 13.93 -1.37
N VAL A 298 -28.19 12.76 -0.77
CA VAL A 298 -28.62 11.46 -1.31
C VAL A 298 -29.20 10.53 -0.25
N CYS A 299 -29.16 10.91 1.02
CA CYS A 299 -29.52 10.02 2.12
C CYS A 299 -30.92 10.33 2.60
N PRO A 300 -31.94 9.55 2.19
CA PRO A 300 -33.25 9.69 2.79
C PRO A 300 -33.09 9.47 4.29
N GLU A 301 -33.62 10.38 5.11
CA GLU A 301 -33.80 10.10 6.54
C GLU A 301 -34.45 8.72 6.63
N SER A 302 -33.79 7.79 7.32
CA SER A 302 -34.14 6.37 7.29
C SER A 302 -35.63 6.21 7.54
N ILE A 303 -36.37 5.79 6.52
CA ILE A 303 -37.77 5.43 6.67
C ILE A 303 -37.77 4.25 7.66
N PRO A 304 -38.48 4.35 8.81
CA PRO A 304 -38.55 3.23 9.73
C PRO A 304 -39.06 2.00 8.97
N PRO A 305 -38.51 0.80 9.23
CA PRO A 305 -38.92 -0.41 8.52
C PRO A 305 -40.44 -0.58 8.61
N PRO A 306 -41.09 -1.11 7.56
CA PRO A 306 -42.55 -1.26 7.54
C PRO A 306 -43.05 -1.97 8.81
N GLY A 307 -43.92 -1.30 9.57
CA GLY A 307 -44.47 -1.83 10.83
C GLY A 307 -43.79 -1.37 12.12
N GLN A 308 -42.72 -0.55 12.05
CA GLN A 308 -42.27 0.24 13.19
C GLN A 308 -42.95 1.62 13.15
N GLU A 309 -43.73 1.94 14.17
CA GLU A 309 -44.18 3.32 14.38
C GLU A 309 -42.94 4.23 14.47
N PRO A 310 -42.96 5.41 13.82
CA PRO A 310 -41.88 6.36 13.96
C PRO A 310 -41.67 6.65 15.45
N PRO A 311 -40.40 6.81 15.90
CA PRO A 311 -40.11 7.04 17.30
C PRO A 311 -40.90 8.26 17.80
N THR A 312 -41.57 8.10 18.95
CA THR A 312 -42.29 9.20 19.59
C THR A 312 -41.31 10.37 19.80
N PRO A 313 -41.64 11.59 19.36
CA PRO A 313 -40.78 12.75 19.56
C PRO A 313 -40.41 12.91 21.04
N PRO A 314 -39.19 13.35 21.37
CA PRO A 314 -38.83 13.71 22.73
C PRO A 314 -39.83 14.69 23.34
N GLU A 315 -40.07 14.60 24.65
CA GLU A 315 -40.96 15.52 25.36
C GLU A 315 -40.51 16.97 25.13
N GLY A 316 -41.42 17.82 24.64
CA GLY A 316 -41.13 19.20 24.24
C GLY A 316 -40.77 19.41 22.76
N MET A 317 -40.68 18.35 21.95
CA MET A 317 -40.55 18.44 20.49
C MET A 317 -41.88 18.07 19.81
N GLU A 318 -42.14 18.65 18.63
CA GLU A 318 -43.22 18.24 17.73
C GLU A 318 -42.67 17.96 16.32
N GLY A 319 -43.25 16.96 15.66
CA GLY A 319 -42.93 16.67 14.26
C GLY A 319 -43.76 17.57 13.35
N VAL A 320 -43.09 18.40 12.55
CA VAL A 320 -43.74 19.24 11.53
C VAL A 320 -43.40 18.69 10.15
N GLN A 321 -44.43 18.36 9.38
CA GLN A 321 -44.28 17.98 7.97
C GLN A 321 -44.32 19.24 7.11
N LEU A 322 -43.20 19.57 6.45
CA LEU A 322 -43.14 20.76 5.59
C LEU A 322 -43.85 20.49 4.25
N PRO A 323 -44.49 21.50 3.64
CA PRO A 323 -45.15 21.35 2.34
C PRO A 323 -44.14 20.86 1.27
N GLY A 324 -44.42 19.71 0.67
CA GLY A 324 -43.57 19.10 -0.35
C GLY A 324 -42.49 18.14 0.18
N GLU A 325 -42.35 18.00 1.50
CA GLU A 325 -41.44 17.02 2.10
C GLU A 325 -42.17 15.72 2.46
N LYS A 326 -41.53 14.58 2.18
CA LYS A 326 -42.00 13.25 2.59
C LYS A 326 -41.71 12.93 4.07
N TYR A 327 -40.97 13.80 4.76
CA TYR A 327 -40.40 13.55 6.08
C TYR A 327 -40.84 14.60 7.11
N TYR A 328 -40.76 14.25 8.39
CA TYR A 328 -41.10 15.12 9.51
C TYR A 328 -39.82 15.73 10.09
N ARG A 329 -39.81 17.05 10.28
CA ARG A 329 -38.74 17.74 11.00
C ARG A 329 -39.14 17.92 12.46
N LEU A 330 -38.25 17.57 13.40
CA LEU A 330 -38.48 17.87 14.82
C LEU A 330 -38.25 19.36 15.09
N GLN A 331 -39.21 20.01 15.73
CA GLN A 331 -39.14 21.41 16.14
C GLN A 331 -39.55 21.54 17.61
N PRO A 332 -39.00 22.49 18.40
CA PRO A 332 -39.46 22.74 19.75
C PRO A 332 -40.93 23.16 19.77
N LYS A 333 -41.74 22.58 20.65
CA LYS A 333 -43.14 23.00 20.86
C LYS A 333 -43.17 24.47 21.26
N GLN A 334 -43.96 25.26 20.56
CA GLN A 334 -44.17 26.64 20.99
C GLN A 334 -44.95 26.68 22.31
N PRO A 335 -44.48 27.45 23.32
CA PRO A 335 -45.23 27.63 24.56
C PRO A 335 -46.57 28.30 24.24
N LYS A 336 -47.65 27.72 24.77
CA LYS A 336 -48.99 28.30 24.71
C LYS A 336 -49.14 29.46 25.68
#